data_AF-B3QN43-F1
#
_entry.id   AF-B3QN43-F1
#
_cell.length_a   1.000
_cell.length_b   1.000
_cell.length_c   1.000
_cell.angle_alpha   90.00
_cell.angle_beta   90.00
_cell.angle_gamma   90.00
#
_symmetry.space_group_name_H-M   'P 1'
#
loop_
_entity.id
_entity.type
_entity.pdbx_description
1 polymer ?
#
loop_
_entity_poly.entity_id
_entity_poly.type
_entity_poly.pdbx_seq_one_letter_code
_entity_poly.pdbx_strand_id
1 'polypeptide(L)' 'MQTIYADGIANMLLVDGVVRVDLVNVTSVEKDKEPNVRPNATLAMSLPALIRVHDQFGKMIDKMVSDGILTKNQQPQ' A
#
# COMPACT_ATOMS: atom_id res chain seq x y z
N MET A 1 -23.20 -0.29 -6.61
CA MET A 1 -21.96 0.22 -5.98
C MET A 1 -20.85 0.12 -6.98
N GLN A 2 -20.13 1.21 -7.24
CA GLN A 2 -18.94 1.19 -8.10
C GLN A 2 -17.74 0.76 -7.25
N THR A 3 -17.14 -0.37 -7.57
CA THR A 3 -15.94 -0.86 -6.88
C THR A 3 -14.72 -0.07 -7.35
N ILE A 4 -13.89 0.38 -6.42
CA ILE A 4 -12.61 1.03 -6.73
C ILE A 4 -11.52 -0.04 -6.75
N TYR A 5 -10.81 -0.17 -7.88
CA TYR A 5 -9.64 -1.03 -8.01
C TYR A 5 -8.42 -0.14 -8.23
N ALA A 6 -7.45 -0.19 -7.33
CA ALA A 6 -6.18 0.53 -7.43
C ALA A 6 -5.02 -0.46 -7.50
N ASP A 7 -4.02 -0.12 -8.31
CA ASP A 7 -2.87 -0.98 -8.59
C ASP A 7 -1.66 -0.60 -7.73
N GLY A 8 -1.67 0.61 -7.13
CA GLY A 8 -0.58 1.07 -6.29
C GLY A 8 -0.90 2.30 -5.45
N ILE A 9 0.08 2.67 -4.64
CA ILE A 9 0.12 3.89 -3.83
C ILE A 9 1.20 4.80 -4.43
N ALA A 10 0.82 5.99 -4.89
CA ALA A 10 1.77 6.97 -5.40
C ALA A 10 2.36 7.84 -4.29
N ASN A 11 1.59 8.09 -3.23
CA ASN A 11 2.05 8.94 -2.13
C ASN A 11 1.39 8.57 -0.80
N MET A 12 2.09 8.84 0.30
CA MET A 12 1.57 8.76 1.66
C MET A 12 2.04 9.98 2.46
N LEU A 13 1.09 10.79 2.93
CA LEU A 13 1.34 12.09 3.54
C LEU A 13 0.59 12.21 4.87
N LEU A 14 1.21 12.81 5.88
CA LEU A 14 0.53 13.26 7.10
C LEU A 14 0.24 14.76 6.99
N VAL A 15 -1.04 15.13 7.00
CA VAL A 15 -1.49 16.53 6.96
C VAL A 15 -2.61 16.70 7.98
N ASP A 16 -2.46 17.65 8.90
CA ASP A 16 -3.47 17.99 9.93
C ASP A 16 -4.00 16.78 10.73
N GLY A 17 -3.10 15.85 11.10
CA GLY A 17 -3.46 14.66 11.88
C GLY A 17 -4.19 13.57 11.07
N VAL A 18 -4.32 13.75 9.76
CA VAL A 18 -4.89 12.78 8.82
C VAL A 18 -3.80 12.28 7.88
N VAL A 19 -3.72 10.96 7.76
CA VAL A 19 -2.85 10.30 6.79
C VAL A 19 -3.63 10.16 5.50
N ARG A 20 -3.10 10.73 4.42
CA ARG A 20 -3.65 10.63 3.06
C ARG A 20 -2.79 9.67 2.25
N VAL A 21 -3.44 8.71 1.63
CA VAL A 21 -2.81 7.73 0.75
C VAL A 21 -3.41 7.90 -0.64
N ASP A 22 -2.59 8.35 -1.59
CA ASP A 22 -3.03 8.54 -2.97
C ASP A 22 -2.90 7.23 -3.74
N LEU A 23 -4.05 6.70 -4.12
CA LEU A 23 -4.20 5.46 -4.87
C LEU A 23 -4.22 5.75 -6.36
N VAL A 24 -3.54 4.89 -7.12
CA VAL A 24 -3.34 5.06 -8.55
C VAL A 24 -3.65 3.78 -9.32
N ASN A 25 -3.95 3.92 -10.60
CA ASN A 25 -3.90 2.82 -11.55
C ASN A 25 -2.64 2.89 -12.39
N VAL A 26 -2.09 1.72 -12.70
CA VAL A 26 -0.92 1.57 -13.56
C VAL A 26 -1.40 0.96 -14.87
N THR A 27 -1.52 1.78 -15.92
CA THR A 27 -2.18 1.36 -17.17
C THR A 27 -1.23 0.74 -18.20
N SER A 28 0.08 0.96 -18.08
CA SER A 28 1.08 0.34 -18.96
C SER A 28 2.40 0.16 -18.22
N VAL A 29 2.92 -1.06 -18.24
CA VAL A 29 4.27 -1.40 -17.79
C VAL A 29 5.01 -1.93 -19.01
N GLU A 30 5.56 -1.03 -19.81
CA GLU A 30 6.44 -1.41 -20.92
C GLU A 30 7.87 -1.53 -20.40
N LYS A 31 8.61 -2.52 -20.91
CA LYS A 31 10.02 -2.70 -20.58
C LYS A 31 10.79 -1.44 -21.01
N ASP A 32 11.63 -0.91 -20.12
CA ASP A 32 12.49 0.26 -20.35
C ASP A 32 11.75 1.60 -20.50
N LYS A 33 10.49 1.70 -20.08
CA LYS A 33 9.75 2.97 -19.94
C LYS A 33 9.17 3.15 -18.55
N GLU A 34 9.08 4.41 -18.13
CA GLU A 34 8.36 4.77 -16.91
C GLU A 34 6.89 4.33 -16.99
N PRO A 35 6.35 3.69 -15.95
CA PRO A 35 4.95 3.27 -15.94
C PRO A 35 4.00 4.46 -16.10
N ASN A 36 2.91 4.26 -16.86
CA ASN A 36 1.85 5.26 -16.94
C ASN A 36 0.96 5.16 -15.69
N VAL A 37 1.15 6.10 -14.77
CA VAL A 37 0.45 6.18 -13.49
C VAL A 37 -0.67 7.22 -13.58
N ARG A 38 -1.91 6.81 -13.27
CA ARG A 38 -3.08 7.70 -13.26
C ARG A 38 -3.69 7.79 -11.86
N PRO A 39 -4.01 9.01 -11.37
CA PRO A 39 -4.77 9.17 -10.13
C PRO A 39 -6.09 8.40 -10.19
N ASN A 40 -6.44 7.72 -9.10
CA ASN A 40 -7.68 6.94 -8.99
C ASN A 40 -8.53 7.41 -7.81
N ALA A 41 -7.99 7.33 -6.60
CA ALA A 41 -8.70 7.69 -5.38
C ALA A 41 -7.72 8.14 -4.28
N THR A 42 -8.25 8.73 -3.22
CA THR A 42 -7.47 9.04 -2.00
C THR A 42 -8.14 8.37 -0.81
N LEU A 43 -7.35 7.59 -0.05
CA LEU A 43 -7.76 7.06 1.25
C LEU A 43 -7.27 8.01 2.35
N ALA A 44 -8.20 8.56 3.12
CA ALA A 44 -7.91 9.39 4.28
C ALA A 44 -8.19 8.62 5.56
N MET A 45 -7.23 8.59 6.48
CA MET A 45 -7.37 7.89 7.76
C MET A 45 -6.76 8.68 8.91
N SER A 46 -7.33 8.54 10.10
CA SER A 46 -6.74 9.11 11.32
C SER A 46 -5.49 8.33 11.74
N LEU A 47 -4.61 8.96 12.54
CA LEU A 47 -3.41 8.29 13.07
C LEU A 47 -3.73 6.97 13.81
N PRO A 48 -4.76 6.87 14.68
CA PRO A 48 -5.11 5.60 15.30
C PRO A 48 -5.58 4.53 14.29
N ALA A 49 -6.23 4.94 13.20
CA ALA A 49 -6.61 4.01 12.14
C ALA A 49 -5.38 3.48 11.40
N LEU A 50 -4.39 4.34 11.11
CA LEU A 50 -3.13 3.90 10.51
C LEU A 50 -2.42 2.85 11.37
N ILE A 51 -2.32 3.06 12.68
CA ILE A 51 -1.67 2.09 13.60
C ILE A 51 -2.36 0.73 13.52
N ARG A 52 -3.71 0.70 13.52
CA ARG A 52 -4.48 -0.54 13.39
C ARG A 52 -4.24 -1.20 12.04
N VAL A 53 -4.27 -0.44 10.94
CA VAL A 53 -4.02 -0.96 9.60
C VAL A 53 -2.62 -1.58 9.50
N HIS A 54 -1.61 -0.91 10.05
CA HIS A 54 -0.24 -1.42 10.11
C HIS A 54 -0.16 -2.75 10.89
N ASP A 55 -0.76 -2.84 12.07
CA ASP A 55 -0.82 -4.09 12.87
C ASP A 55 -1.49 -5.24 12.10
N GLN A 56 -2.61 -4.97 11.42
CA GLN A 56 -3.31 -5.98 10.62
C GLN A 56 -2.48 -6.46 9.43
N PHE A 57 -1.82 -5.53 8.71
CA PHE A 57 -0.90 -5.90 7.64
C PHE A 57 0.27 -6.73 8.15
N GLY A 58 0.86 -6.35 9.29
CA GLY A 58 1.93 -7.12 9.93
C GLY A 58 1.53 -8.56 10.22
N LYS A 59 0.37 -8.76 10.87
CA LYS A 59 -0.17 -10.09 11.17
C LYS A 59 -0.44 -10.92 9.91
N MET A 60 -0.94 -10.30 8.84
CA MET A 60 -1.16 -10.97 7.57
C MET A 60 0.17 -11.42 6.94
N ILE A 61 1.18 -10.56 6.94
CA ILE A 61 2.53 -10.89 6.44
C ILE A 61 3.13 -12.02 7.28
N ASP A 62 3.04 -11.96 8.61
CA ASP A 62 3.54 -13.01 9.51
C ASP A 62 2.88 -14.35 9.21
N LYS A 63 1.57 -14.36 8.96
CA LYS A 63 0.86 -15.55 8.52
C LYS A 63 1.41 -16.07 7.20
N MET A 64 1.60 -15.22 6.19
CA MET A 64 2.16 -15.63 4.90
C MET A 64 3.58 -16.20 5.02
N VAL A 65 4.38 -15.71 5.96
CA VAL A 65 5.70 -16.27 6.26
C VAL A 65 5.58 -17.64 6.92
N SER A 66 4.70 -17.78 7.91
CA SER A 66 4.44 -19.07 8.57
C SER A 66 3.90 -20.13 7.60
N ASP A 67 3.09 -19.71 6.63
CA ASP A 67 2.54 -20.57 5.59
C ASP A 67 3.57 -20.88 4.46
N GLY A 68 4.78 -20.33 4.55
CA GLY A 68 5.86 -20.54 3.57
C GLY A 68 5.70 -19.79 2.25
N ILE A 69 4.74 -18.86 2.15
CA ILE A 69 4.46 -18.05 0.96
C ILE A 69 5.50 -16.94 0.80
N LEU A 70 5.86 -16.29 1.90
CA LEU A 70 6.87 -15.23 1.93
C LEU A 70 8.09 -15.67 2.74
N THR A 71 9.27 -15.21 2.33
CA THR A 71 10.50 -15.32 3.13
C THR A 71 10.89 -13.93 3.60
N LYS A 72 11.03 -13.74 4.91
CA LYS A 72 11.62 -12.51 5.45
C LYS A 72 13.14 -12.61 5.33
N ASN A 73 13.74 -11.74 4.54
CA ASN A 73 15.19 -11.56 4.56
C ASN A 73 15.56 -10.98 5.92
N GLN A 74 16.30 -11.73 6.72
CA GLN A 74 16.93 -11.18 7.92
C GLN A 74 18.08 -10.29 7.43
N GLN A 75 17.93 -8.97 7.51
CA GLN A 75 19.12 -8.11 7.43
C GLN A 75 20.01 -8.43 8.64
N PRO A 76 21.32 -8.67 8.46
CA PRO A 76 22.23 -8.80 9.58
C PRO A 76 22.18 -7.51 10.40
N GLN A 77 22.00 -7.68 11.71
CA GLN A 77 21.93 -6.59 12.70
C GLN A 77 23.20 -5.74 12.72
#